data_AF-A0AAN6GF92-F1
#
_entry.id   AF-A0AAN6GF92-F1
#
_cell.length_a   1.000
_cell.length_b   1.000
_cell.length_c   1.000
_cell.angle_alpha   90.00
_cell.angle_beta   90.00
_cell.angle_gamma   90.00
#
_symmetry.space_group_name_H-M   'P 1'
#
loop_
_entity.id
_entity.type
_entity.pdbx_description
1 polymer ?
#
loop_
_entity_poly.entity_id
_entity_poly.type
_entity_poly.pdbx_seq_one_letter_code
_entity_poly.pdbx_strand_id
1 'polypeptide(L)'
;AFGSHALKSKLNAHQLSSWQTAVSYQLLHSVALLYVSGLKGGGAGGASFAAAAFSSGITLFSGSIYALCLTSDGNPLRKIAGPLTPLGGLALIAGWAALAIRRPGLPPPRL
;
A
#
# COMPACT_ATOMS: atom_id res chain seq x y z
N ALA A 1 -0.03 -11.68 12.02
CA ALA A 1 -0.44 -12.80 12.91
C ALA A 1 -1.11 -12.32 14.20
N PHE A 2 -0.51 -11.41 14.98
CA PHE A 2 -1.07 -10.99 16.27
C PHE A 2 -2.38 -10.19 16.19
N GLY A 3 -2.52 -9.27 15.23
CA GLY A 3 -3.74 -8.44 15.09
C GLY A 3 -5.00 -9.25 14.76
N SER A 4 -4.94 -10.15 13.77
CA SER A 4 -6.11 -10.93 13.36
C SER A 4 -6.53 -11.99 14.39
N HIS A 5 -5.62 -12.46 15.25
CA HIS A 5 -5.98 -13.34 16.37
C HIS A 5 -6.71 -12.57 17.48
N ALA A 6 -6.22 -11.38 17.84
CA ALA A 6 -6.85 -10.55 18.87
C ALA A 6 -8.21 -9.95 18.41
N LEU A 7 -8.37 -9.70 17.11
CA LEU A 7 -9.59 -9.12 16.55
C LEU A 7 -10.63 -10.15 16.07
N LYS A 8 -10.30 -11.44 16.04
CA LYS A 8 -11.21 -12.50 15.57
C LYS A 8 -12.53 -12.56 16.34
N SER A 9 -12.52 -12.18 17.61
CA SER A 9 -13.72 -12.12 18.47
C SER A 9 -14.46 -10.78 18.40
N LYS A 10 -13.88 -9.76 17.75
CA LYS A 10 -14.43 -8.39 17.66
C LYS A 10 -14.97 -8.04 16.28
N LEU A 11 -14.47 -8.69 15.24
CA LEU A 11 -14.87 -8.45 13.85
C LEU A 11 -15.76 -9.58 13.35
N ASN A 12 -16.79 -9.24 12.59
CA ASN A 12 -17.56 -10.24 11.86
C ASN A 12 -16.73 -10.85 10.70
N ALA A 13 -17.21 -11.92 10.09
CA ALA A 13 -16.48 -12.64 9.04
C ALA A 13 -16.09 -11.74 7.85
N HIS A 14 -16.97 -10.81 7.44
CA HIS A 14 -16.69 -9.87 6.36
C HIS A 14 -15.58 -8.89 6.75
N GLN A 15 -15.68 -8.26 7.93
CA GLN A 15 -14.66 -7.34 8.44
C GLN A 15 -13.31 -8.03 8.63
N LEU A 16 -13.29 -9.28 9.11
CA LEU A 16 -12.06 -10.04 9.26
C LEU A 16 -11.40 -10.33 7.90
N SER A 17 -12.21 -10.65 6.88
CA SER A 17 -11.73 -10.81 5.50
C SER A 17 -11.14 -9.50 4.96
N SER A 18 -11.86 -8.38 5.12
CA SER A 18 -11.36 -7.06 4.72
C SER A 18 -10.06 -6.69 5.45
N TRP A 19 -9.98 -6.93 6.75
CA TRP A 19 -8.77 -6.74 7.55
C TRP A 19 -7.59 -7.52 6.98
N GLN A 20 -7.79 -8.79 6.63
CA GLN A 20 -6.74 -9.62 6.06
C GLN A 20 -6.29 -9.11 4.69
N THR A 21 -7.21 -8.59 3.87
CA THR A 21 -6.88 -7.90 2.61
C THR A 21 -5.99 -6.69 2.87
N ALA A 22 -6.36 -5.81 3.81
CA ALA A 22 -5.57 -4.64 4.15
C ALA A 22 -4.15 -5.00 4.62
N VAL A 23 -4.02 -6.01 5.49
CA VAL A 23 -2.70 -6.50 5.96
C VAL A 23 -1.87 -7.05 4.81
N SER A 24 -2.49 -7.85 3.93
CA SER A 24 -1.79 -8.46 2.78
C SER A 24 -1.29 -7.41 1.81
N TYR A 25 -2.13 -6.41 1.49
CA TYR A 25 -1.77 -5.31 0.62
C TYR A 25 -0.69 -4.42 1.25
N GLN A 26 -0.80 -4.08 2.54
CA GLN A 26 0.24 -3.33 3.24
C GLN A 26 1.58 -4.08 3.18
N LEU A 27 1.61 -5.38 3.48
CA LEU A 27 2.84 -6.17 3.49
C LEU A 27 3.48 -6.23 2.09
N LEU A 28 2.70 -6.59 1.07
CA LEU A 28 3.20 -6.71 -0.31
C LEU A 28 3.87 -5.42 -0.79
N HIS A 29 3.22 -4.28 -0.56
CA HIS A 29 3.72 -2.99 -1.03
C HIS A 29 4.80 -2.40 -0.11
N SER A 30 4.83 -2.79 1.17
CA SER A 30 5.95 -2.45 2.06
C SER A 30 7.23 -3.18 1.64
N VAL A 31 7.11 -4.44 1.21
CA VAL A 31 8.24 -5.17 0.61
C VAL A 31 8.67 -4.51 -0.70
N ALA A 32 7.73 -4.06 -1.53
CA ALA A 32 8.06 -3.29 -2.73
C ALA A 32 8.79 -1.97 -2.41
N LEU A 33 8.39 -1.27 -1.34
CA LEU A 33 9.10 -0.07 -0.84
C LEU A 33 10.53 -0.38 -0.38
N LEU A 34 10.73 -1.48 0.35
CA LEU A 34 12.08 -1.92 0.72
C LEU A 34 12.94 -2.27 -0.49
N TYR A 35 12.34 -2.86 -1.53
CA TYR A 35 13.02 -3.05 -2.80
C TYR A 35 13.40 -1.72 -3.46
N VAL A 36 12.47 -0.76 -3.50
CA VAL A 36 12.71 0.58 -4.08
C VAL A 36 13.85 1.31 -3.37
N SER A 37 13.96 1.21 -2.04
CA SER A 37 15.02 1.89 -1.27
C SER A 37 16.43 1.36 -1.58
N GLY A 38 16.54 0.12 -2.05
CA GLY A 38 17.80 -0.48 -2.49
C GLY A 38 18.21 -0.15 -3.92
N LEU A 39 17.34 0.47 -4.73
CA LEU A 39 17.64 0.75 -6.14
C LEU A 39 18.68 1.88 -6.27
N LYS A 40 19.81 1.56 -6.91
CA LYS A 40 20.87 2.52 -7.27
C LYS A 40 20.84 2.81 -8.77
N GLY A 41 21.10 4.07 -9.16
CA GLY A 41 21.23 4.50 -10.56
C GLY A 41 19.93 4.45 -11.39
N GLY A 42 19.90 5.17 -12.51
CA GLY A 42 18.69 5.43 -13.31
C GLY A 42 17.91 6.62 -12.75
N GLY A 43 17.44 7.52 -13.62
CA GLY A 43 16.93 8.86 -13.26
C GLY A 43 16.04 8.89 -12.00
N ALA A 44 16.32 9.84 -11.11
CA ALA A 44 15.76 9.92 -9.75
C ALA A 44 14.22 9.96 -9.68
N GLY A 45 13.53 10.26 -10.79
CA GLY A 45 12.08 10.38 -10.84
C GLY A 45 11.33 9.07 -10.62
N GLY A 46 11.72 7.98 -11.29
CA GLY A 46 10.92 6.74 -11.32
C GLY A 46 10.86 6.02 -9.96
N ALA A 47 12.00 5.88 -9.29
CA ALA A 47 12.07 5.25 -7.97
C ALA A 47 11.41 6.13 -6.89
N SER A 48 11.64 7.45 -6.91
CA SER A 48 11.01 8.37 -5.96
C SER A 48 9.49 8.42 -6.13
N PHE A 49 9.01 8.43 -7.36
CA PHE A 49 7.57 8.37 -7.64
C PHE A 49 6.97 7.03 -7.18
N ALA A 50 7.63 5.90 -7.46
CA ALA A 50 7.17 4.60 -6.97
C ALA A 50 7.09 4.56 -5.44
N ALA A 51 8.10 5.12 -4.75
CA ALA A 51 8.10 5.20 -3.29
C ALA A 51 6.94 6.06 -2.75
N ALA A 52 6.70 7.23 -3.35
CA ALA A 52 5.58 8.09 -2.98
C ALA A 52 4.22 7.43 -3.25
N ALA A 53 4.08 6.76 -4.40
CA ALA A 53 2.88 6.07 -4.83
C ALA A 53 2.54 4.88 -3.93
N PHE A 54 3.53 4.04 -3.57
CA PHE A 54 3.30 2.95 -2.61
C PHE A 54 2.99 3.46 -1.21
N SER A 55 3.72 4.48 -0.71
CA SER A 55 3.49 5.00 0.64
C SER A 55 2.09 5.62 0.80
N SER A 56 1.69 6.44 -0.18
CA SER A 56 0.34 7.02 -0.23
C SER A 56 -0.73 5.95 -0.45
N GLY A 57 -0.49 5.01 -1.37
CA GLY A 57 -1.41 3.90 -1.65
C GLY A 57 -1.65 2.99 -0.45
N ILE A 58 -0.60 2.62 0.30
CA ILE A 58 -0.74 1.84 1.55
C ILE A 58 -1.60 2.61 2.56
N THR A 59 -1.31 3.89 2.74
CA THR A 59 -2.02 4.75 3.71
C THR A 59 -3.49 4.88 3.34
N LEU A 60 -3.81 5.15 2.07
CA LEU A 60 -5.17 5.36 1.59
C LEU A 60 -5.98 4.07 1.46
N PHE A 61 -5.37 2.97 1.01
CA PHE A 61 -6.05 1.70 0.78
C PHE A 61 -6.13 0.84 2.05
N SER A 62 -4.98 0.57 2.68
CA SER A 62 -4.95 -0.32 3.85
C SER A 62 -5.46 0.43 5.08
N GLY A 63 -5.05 1.70 5.24
CA GLY A 63 -5.52 2.55 6.32
C GLY A 63 -7.03 2.80 6.31
N SER A 64 -7.65 2.97 5.15
CA SER A 64 -9.11 3.12 5.07
C SER A 64 -9.85 1.86 5.51
N ILE A 65 -9.39 0.68 5.07
CA ILE A 65 -10.00 -0.59 5.45
C ILE A 65 -9.84 -0.83 6.96
N TYR A 66 -8.68 -0.50 7.55
CA TYR A 66 -8.51 -0.53 9.00
C TYR A 66 -9.49 0.40 9.71
N ALA A 67 -9.66 1.63 9.22
CA ALA A 67 -10.64 2.57 9.77
C ALA A 67 -12.08 2.01 9.69
N LEU A 68 -12.46 1.39 8.57
CA LEU A 68 -13.77 0.75 8.40
C LEU A 68 -13.97 -0.49 9.30
N CYS A 69 -12.90 -1.20 9.64
CA CYS A 69 -12.98 -2.35 10.55
C CYS A 69 -13.05 -1.93 12.02
N LEU A 70 -12.35 -0.86 12.40
CA LEU A 70 -12.19 -0.44 13.79
C LEU A 70 -13.23 0.57 14.27
N THR A 71 -14.00 1.18 13.37
CA THR A 71 -15.02 2.18 13.71
C THR A 71 -16.43 1.61 13.65
N SER A 72 -17.27 1.99 14.62
CA SER A 72 -18.69 1.62 14.68
C SER A 72 -19.52 2.29 13.58
N ASP A 73 -20.65 1.68 13.25
CA ASP A 73 -21.63 2.27 12.33
C ASP A 73 -22.10 3.64 12.84
N GLY A 74 -22.11 4.63 11.95
CA GLY A 74 -22.39 6.04 12.28
C GLY A 74 -21.16 6.94 12.45
N ASN A 75 -19.94 6.39 12.55
CA ASN A 75 -18.74 7.20 12.64
C ASN A 75 -18.51 7.99 11.33
N PRO A 76 -18.31 9.33 11.38
CA PRO A 76 -18.12 10.17 10.18
C PRO A 76 -16.92 9.75 9.33
N LEU A 77 -15.89 9.14 9.93
CA LEU A 77 -14.71 8.63 9.23
C LEU A 77 -15.06 7.57 8.18
N ARG A 78 -16.14 6.79 8.38
CA ARG A 78 -16.57 5.75 7.43
C ARG A 78 -17.00 6.34 6.08
N LYS A 79 -17.58 7.56 6.08
CA LYS A 79 -18.00 8.27 4.85
C LYS A 79 -16.80 8.70 4.00
N ILE A 80 -15.66 8.94 4.63
CA ILE A 80 -14.42 9.35 3.97
C ILE A 80 -13.59 8.12 3.59
N ALA A 81 -13.49 7.13 4.47
CA ALA A 81 -12.69 5.93 4.25
C ALA A 81 -13.14 5.10 3.03
N GLY A 82 -14.45 5.00 2.78
CA GLY A 82 -14.97 4.27 1.62
C GLY A 82 -14.37 4.77 0.29
N PRO A 83 -14.58 6.05 -0.08
CA PRO A 83 -14.03 6.65 -1.29
C PRO A 83 -12.49 6.71 -1.39
N LEU A 84 -11.77 6.73 -0.25
CA LEU A 84 -10.29 6.72 -0.28
C LEU A 84 -9.70 5.38 -0.72
N THR A 85 -10.43 4.28 -0.54
CA THR A 85 -9.96 2.93 -0.90
C THR A 85 -9.63 2.79 -2.39
N PRO A 86 -10.52 3.12 -3.36
CA PRO A 86 -10.17 3.04 -4.77
C PRO A 86 -9.03 3.97 -5.17
N LEU A 87 -8.93 5.17 -4.58
CA LEU A 87 -7.81 6.09 -4.82
C LEU A 87 -6.48 5.51 -4.35
N GLY A 88 -6.47 4.86 -3.19
CA GLY A 88 -5.29 4.14 -2.70
C GLY A 88 -4.91 3.00 -3.63
N GLY A 89 -5.87 2.22 -4.12
CA GLY A 89 -5.63 1.15 -5.10
C GLY A 89 -4.98 1.66 -6.39
N LEU A 90 -5.44 2.79 -6.92
CA LEU A 90 -4.85 3.44 -8.09
C LEU A 90 -3.40 3.88 -7.83
N ALA A 91 -3.11 4.43 -6.65
CA ALA A 91 -1.74 4.80 -6.27
C ALA A 91 -0.83 3.58 -6.18
N LEU A 92 -1.30 2.44 -5.65
CA LEU A 92 -0.54 1.20 -5.63
C LEU A 92 -0.20 0.70 -7.05
N ILE A 93 -1.18 0.74 -7.98
CA ILE A 93 -0.97 0.39 -9.39
C ILE A 93 0.05 1.34 -10.04
N ALA A 94 -0.04 2.64 -9.78
CA ALA A 94 0.89 3.63 -10.30
C ALA A 94 2.34 3.38 -9.82
N GLY A 95 2.52 2.93 -8.57
CA GLY A 95 3.83 2.54 -8.05
C GLY A 95 4.45 1.37 -8.81
N TRP A 96 3.66 0.33 -9.10
CA TRP A 96 4.11 -0.79 -9.93
C TRP A 96 4.41 -0.39 -11.37
N ALA A 97 3.55 0.44 -11.98
CA ALA A 97 3.77 0.94 -13.33
C ALA A 97 5.08 1.75 -13.43
N ALA A 98 5.37 2.58 -12.43
CA ALA A 98 6.60 3.35 -12.36
C ALA A 98 7.84 2.44 -12.25
N LEU A 99 7.78 1.37 -11.47
CA LEU A 99 8.85 0.37 -11.40
C LEU A 99 9.04 -0.38 -12.73
N ALA A 100 7.95 -0.73 -13.42
CA ALA A 100 8.00 -1.46 -14.68
C ALA A 100 8.59 -0.62 -15.83
N ILE A 101 8.27 0.69 -15.88
CA ILE A 101 8.75 1.61 -16.92
C ILE A 101 10.17 2.10 -16.64
N ARG A 102 10.60 2.08 -15.37
CA ARG A 102 11.93 2.52 -14.96
C ARG A 102 13.02 1.77 -15.74
N ARG A 103 13.85 2.50 -16.47
CA ARG A 103 15.06 1.96 -17.09
C ARG A 103 16.18 1.85 -16.04
N PRO A 104 16.77 0.67 -15.82
CA PRO A 104 17.98 0.54 -15.02
C PRO A 104 19.08 1.41 -15.64
N GLY A 105 19.87 2.12 -14.82
CA GLY A 105 21.04 2.84 -15.35
C GLY A 105 22.00 1.85 -16.03
N LEU A 106 22.51 2.20 -17.20
CA LEU A 106 23.54 1.41 -17.86
C LEU A 106 24.76 1.29 -16.92
N PRO A 107 25.41 0.12 -16.83
CA PRO A 107 26.65 0.00 -16.09
C PRO A 107 27.71 0.95 -16.68
N PRO A 108 28.60 1.52 -15.84
CA PRO A 108 29.68 2.36 -16.35
C PRO A 108 30.55 1.58 -17.35
N PRO A 109 31.10 2.23 -18.39
CA PRO A 109 32.01 1.58 -19.31
C PRO A 109 33.20 1.01 -18.53
N ARG A 110 33.53 -0.27 -18.77
CA ARG A 110 34.73 -0.88 -18.22
C ARG A 110 35.90 -0.37 -19.07
N LEU A 111 36.72 0.52 -18.50
CA LEU A 111 38.02 0.91 -19.05
C LEU A 111 39.05 -0.19 -18.77
#